data_AF-A0A0Q9Y788-F1
#
_entry.id   AF-A0A0Q9Y788-F1
#
_cell.length_a   1.000
_cell.length_b   1.000
_cell.length_c   1.000
_cell.angle_alpha   90.00
_cell.angle_beta   90.00
_cell.angle_gamma   90.00
#
_symmetry.space_group_name_H-M   'P 1'
#
loop_
_entity.id
_entity.type
_entity.pdbx_description
1 polymer ?
#
loop_
_entity_poly.entity_id
_entity_poly.type
_entity_poly.pdbx_seq_one_letter_code
_entity_poly.pdbx_strand_id
1 'polypeptide(L)' 'MNLNVVNRELCVGDINIKGVTTSSLLLVGDADIIQLSSKFDTPPESLIIGPFVPLPLENENVET' A
#
# COMPACT_ATOMS: atom_id res chain seq x y z
N MET A 1 -37.00 20.68 11.11
CA MET A 1 -35.69 20.11 11.51
C MET A 1 -35.13 19.44 10.28
N ASN A 2 -33.99 19.89 9.74
CA ASN A 2 -33.40 19.30 8.53
C ASN A 2 -32.35 18.29 8.97
N LEU A 3 -32.70 17.00 8.87
CA LEU A 3 -31.76 15.90 9.06
C LEU A 3 -31.13 15.59 7.70
N ASN A 4 -29.82 15.79 7.56
CA ASN A 4 -29.09 15.44 6.36
C ASN A 4 -28.30 14.14 6.62
N VAL A 5 -28.79 13.03 6.08
CA VAL A 5 -28.14 11.72 6.20
C VAL A 5 -27.47 11.41 4.87
N VAL A 6 -26.14 11.35 4.86
CA VAL A 6 -25.35 10.94 3.68
C VAL A 6 -24.85 9.52 3.92
N ASN A 7 -25.57 8.55 3.36
CA ASN A 7 -25.06 7.19 3.24
C ASN A 7 -24.12 7.16 2.02
N ARG A 8 -22.82 6.90 2.23
CA ARG A 8 -21.82 6.84 1.15
C ARG A 8 -21.81 5.51 0.40
N GLU A 9 -22.62 4.54 0.83
CA GLU A 9 -22.77 3.20 0.22
C GLU A 9 -21.43 2.50 -0.08
N LEU A 10 -20.39 2.77 0.72
CA LEU A 10 -19.08 2.17 0.51
C LEU A 10 -19.13 0.67 0.82
N CYS A 11 -19.42 -0.14 -0.20
CA CYS A 11 -19.51 -1.59 -0.13
C CYS A 11 -18.24 -2.18 -0.72
N VAL A 12 -17.22 -2.37 0.12
CA VAL A 12 -15.89 -2.77 -0.32
C VAL A 12 -15.84 -4.24 -0.78
N GLY A 13 -16.86 -5.04 -0.42
CA GLY A 13 -16.87 -6.47 -0.70
C GLY A 13 -15.69 -7.14 0.01
N ASP A 14 -14.83 -7.81 -0.74
CA ASP A 14 -13.64 -8.47 -0.21
C ASP A 14 -12.37 -7.76 -0.63
N ILE A 15 -11.51 -7.42 0.35
CA ILE A 15 -10.14 -6.98 0.11
C ILE A 15 -9.20 -8.12 0.46
N ASN A 16 -8.48 -8.64 -0.52
CA ASN A 16 -7.41 -9.63 -0.29
C ASN A 16 -6.04 -8.98 -0.52
N ILE A 17 -5.27 -8.82 0.55
CA ILE A 17 -3.95 -8.18 0.52
C ILE A 17 -2.89 -9.23 0.81
N LYS A 18 -2.07 -9.56 -0.20
CA LYS A 18 -0.96 -10.52 -0.06
C LYS A 18 0.28 -9.93 0.64
N GLY A 19 0.38 -8.60 0.71
CA GLY A 19 1.43 -7.90 1.45
C GLY A 19 1.37 -6.39 1.29
N VAL A 20 1.68 -5.66 2.35
CA VAL A 20 1.85 -4.20 2.39
C VAL A 20 3.32 -3.93 2.71
N THR A 21 4.21 -4.34 1.81
CA THR A 21 5.64 -4.54 2.11
C THR A 21 6.38 -3.25 2.47
N THR A 22 6.30 -2.24 1.62
CA THR A 22 6.94 -0.93 1.82
C THR A 22 5.93 0.21 1.90
N SER A 23 4.64 -0.10 1.95
CA SER A 23 3.59 0.92 1.90
C SER A 23 3.34 1.51 3.29
N SER A 24 3.27 2.83 3.39
CA SER A 24 2.97 3.51 4.66
C SER A 24 1.47 3.55 4.99
N LEU A 25 0.58 3.27 4.03
CA LEU A 25 -0.88 3.35 4.23
C LEU A 25 -1.65 2.56 3.15
N LEU A 26 -2.66 1.80 3.56
CA LEU A 26 -3.80 1.42 2.72
C LEU A 26 -5.04 2.13 3.29
N LEU A 27 -5.75 2.89 2.46
CA LEU A 27 -6.97 3.60 2.87
C LEU A 27 -8.16 3.13 2.03
N VAL A 28 -9.28 2.93 2.72
CA VAL A 28 -10.58 2.64 2.12
C VAL A 28 -11.59 3.62 2.70
N GLY A 29 -12.19 4.43 1.83
CA GLY A 29 -12.97 5.60 2.24
C GLY A 29 -12.26 6.90 1.87
N ASP A 30 -12.69 8.01 2.46
CA ASP A 30 -12.19 9.35 2.19
C ASP A 30 -11.25 9.87 3.29
N ALA A 31 -10.29 10.69 2.89
CA ALA A 31 -9.45 11.48 3.78
C ALA A 31 -9.27 12.87 3.18
N ASP A 32 -9.45 13.91 3.99
CA ASP A 32 -9.30 15.29 3.55
C ASP A 32 -7.82 15.64 3.34
N ILE A 33 -6.95 15.22 4.28
CA ILE A 33 -5.50 15.39 4.19
C ILE A 33 -4.81 14.16 4.76
N ILE A 34 -3.85 13.61 4.00
CA ILE A 34 -2.94 12.55 4.45
C ILE A 34 -1.52 13.08 4.35
N GLN A 35 -0.82 13.20 5.48
CA GLN A 35 0.58 13.60 5.51
C GLN A 35 1.45 12.44 5.98
N LEU A 36 2.30 11.94 5.09
CA LEU A 36 3.27 10.90 5.39
C LEU A 36 4.67 11.53 5.38
N SER A 37 5.43 11.30 6.44
CA SER A 37 6.81 11.78 6.55
C SER A 37 7.69 10.63 7.00
N SER A 38 8.85 10.48 6.36
CA SER A 38 9.90 9.57 6.82
C SER A 38 11.17 10.38 7.01
N LYS A 39 11.89 10.11 8.08
CA LYS A 39 13.18 10.73 8.38
C LYS A 39 14.20 9.63 8.53
N PHE A 40 15.14 9.57 7.58
CA PHE A 40 16.31 8.72 7.68
C PHE A 40 17.43 9.50 8.35
N ASP A 41 18.01 8.93 9.40
CA ASP A 41 19.10 9.54 10.18
C ASP A 41 20.49 9.01 9.78
N THR A 42 20.55 8.30 8.64
CA THR A 42 21.80 7.74 8.11
C THR A 42 22.44 8.69 7.09
N PRO A 43 23.77 8.90 7.15
CA PRO A 43 24.49 9.70 6.15
C PRO A 43 24.25 9.21 4.70
N PRO A 44 24.34 10.08 3.67
CA PRO A 44 24.11 9.72 2.26
C PRO A 44 24.95 8.53 1.78
N GLU A 45 26.14 8.36 2.33
CA GLU A 45 27.09 7.28 2.01
C GLU A 45 26.63 5.91 2.55
N SER A 46 25.65 5.90 3.46
CA SER A 46 25.02 4.68 4.00
C SER A 46 23.81 4.21 3.19
N LEU A 47 23.46 4.92 2.10
CA LEU A 47 22.47 4.44 1.14
C LEU A 47 23.05 3.24 0.38
N ILE A 48 22.81 2.05 0.90
CA ILE A 48 23.13 0.80 0.20
C ILE A 48 22.12 0.66 -0.94
N ILE A 49 22.43 1.23 -2.11
CA ILE A 49 21.80 0.81 -3.37
C ILE A 49 22.26 -0.62 -3.59
N GLY A 50 21.50 -1.58 -3.03
CA GLY A 50 21.68 -2.98 -3.35
C GLY A 50 21.49 -3.16 -4.85
N PRO A 51 22.30 -3.98 -5.53
CA PRO A 51 22.07 -4.27 -6.94
C PRO A 51 20.63 -4.77 -7.10
N PHE A 52 19.91 -4.24 -8.09
CA PHE A 52 18.56 -4.69 -8.42
C PHE A 52 18.61 -6.20 -8.66
N VAL A 53 18.09 -7.01 -7.73
CA VAL A 53 17.98 -8.45 -7.89
C VAL A 53 16.70 -8.69 -8.68
N PRO A 54 16.78 -9.13 -9.96
CA PRO A 54 15.58 -9.45 -10.71
C PRO A 54 14.90 -10.62 -10.01
N LEU A 55 13.64 -10.42 -9.59
CA LEU A 55 12.84 -11.51 -9.07
C LEU A 55 12.61 -12.54 -10.18
N PRO A 56 12.79 -13.85 -9.91
CA PRO A 56 12.47 -14.86 -10.89
C PRO A 56 10.97 -14.79 -11.24
N LEU A 57 10.66 -14.98 -12.52
CA LEU A 57 9.27 -15.13 -12.97
C LEU A 57 8.67 -16.35 -12.25
N GLU A 58 7.50 -16.17 -11.65
CA GLU A 58 6.77 -17.26 -11.00
C GLU A 58 6.40 -18.28 -12.09
N ASN A 59 6.98 -19.49 -12.01
CA ASN A 59 6.70 -20.55 -12.97
C ASN A 59 5.23 -20.93 -12.88
N GLU A 60 4.47 -20.71 -13.96
CA GLU A 60 3.14 -21.29 -14.11
C GLU A 60 3.25 -22.81 -13.97
N ASN A 61 2.52 -23.37 -13.01
CA ASN A 61 2.45 -24.80 -12.78
C ASN A 61 2.02 -25.51 -14.07
N VAL A 62 2.97 -26.18 -14.75
CA VAL A 62 2.63 -27.13 -15.81
C VAL A 62 2.19 -28.41 -15.13
N GLU A 63 0.87 -28.62 -15.12
CA GLU A 63 0.22 -29.88 -14.77
C GLU A 63 0.84 -31.04 -15.55
N THR A 64 1.16 -32.13 -14.84
CA THR A 64 1.26 -33.49 -15.40
C THR A 64 0.49 -34.44 -14.51
#